data_AF-A0A7S0BWX5-F1
#
_entry.id   AF-A0A7S0BWX5-F1
#
_cell.length_a   1.000
_cell.length_b   1.000
_cell.length_c   1.000
_cell.angle_alpha   90.00
_cell.angle_beta   90.00
_cell.angle_gamma   90.00
#
_symmetry.space_group_name_H-M   'P 1'
#
loop_
_entity.id
_entity.type
_entity.pdbx_description
1 polymer ?
#
loop_
_entity_poly.entity_id
_entity_poly.type
_entity_poly.pdbx_seq_one_letter_code
_entity_poly.pdbx_strand_id
1 'polypeptide(L)'
;MTVSFSSLACLHTHVLQSAAKIKIESRFCVLVRARISHKAFWRCGQALGALQRHADALEVYEGGVLAAKNAGASTKAFQKEMEKCQQKIEEEQKLLETTTASAKVDGATPPETAPARSTADPIPESKATNTVKSTSEKKKNEAGATKDSSSNKLFTKSDHVRGYKIVNGKKTSYFHNELSEDAKKLIGDIAPKKLERVDVEEEKKNNSSDDKTSVWNTAGTWEERDTSPWAKETLTQALLSAEYSLPLSSPQPGAVVKITNVKSLNGHASIASVRGKRRYMYEFSTTLEWEMDIPSDGNTCTGSIEFPDIDGTCDGEYEMTNYTVKSVGTAGGAAKHLLDRFVKNGGLRDVLTEKLNEWATLFQST
;
A
#
# COMPACT_ATOMS: atom_id res chain seq x y z
N MET A 1 -75.04 5.46 -11.25
CA MET A 1 -73.79 4.93 -10.66
C MET A 1 -73.00 4.26 -11.76
N THR A 2 -72.07 4.98 -12.38
CA THR A 2 -71.15 4.45 -13.39
C THR A 2 -69.81 5.15 -13.15
N VAL A 3 -68.96 4.50 -12.36
CA VAL A 3 -67.60 4.98 -12.11
C VAL A 3 -66.78 4.68 -13.36
N SER A 4 -66.25 5.74 -13.96
CA SER A 4 -65.48 5.70 -15.20
C SER A 4 -64.21 4.86 -15.03
N PHE A 5 -64.09 3.81 -15.86
CA PHE A 5 -62.95 2.90 -15.94
C PHE A 5 -61.64 3.56 -16.44
N SER A 6 -61.66 4.85 -16.79
CA SER A 6 -60.49 5.54 -17.36
C SER A 6 -59.42 5.94 -16.34
N SER A 7 -59.73 5.96 -15.03
CA SER A 7 -58.76 6.38 -14.00
C SER A 7 -57.77 5.26 -13.62
N LEU A 8 -58.19 3.99 -13.69
CA LEU A 8 -57.33 2.86 -13.33
C LEU A 8 -56.28 2.55 -14.40
N ALA A 9 -56.57 2.80 -15.67
CA ALA A 9 -55.62 2.59 -16.77
C ALA A 9 -54.46 3.59 -16.73
N CYS A 10 -54.73 4.85 -16.32
CA CYS A 10 -53.71 5.91 -16.28
C CYS A 10 -52.65 5.68 -15.19
N LEU A 11 -53.07 5.19 -14.00
CA LEU A 11 -52.13 4.83 -12.94
C LEU A 11 -51.25 3.62 -13.29
N HIS A 12 -51.77 2.63 -14.02
CA HIS A 12 -50.98 1.47 -14.44
C HIS A 12 -49.91 1.83 -15.47
N THR A 13 -50.21 2.71 -16.43
CA THR A 13 -49.21 3.20 -17.40
C THR A 13 -48.15 4.09 -16.77
N HIS A 14 -48.49 4.90 -15.76
CA HIS A 14 -47.51 5.75 -15.07
C HIS A 14 -46.55 4.93 -14.19
N VAL A 15 -47.04 3.87 -13.52
CA VAL A 15 -46.19 2.98 -12.72
C VAL A 15 -45.26 2.16 -13.61
N LEU A 16 -45.72 1.70 -14.78
CA LEU A 16 -44.89 0.97 -15.75
C LEU A 16 -43.85 1.86 -16.43
N GLN A 17 -44.19 3.11 -16.78
CA GLN A 17 -43.21 4.08 -17.29
C GLN A 17 -42.18 4.49 -16.23
N SER A 18 -42.60 4.61 -14.96
CA SER A 18 -41.68 4.93 -13.86
C SER A 18 -40.76 3.75 -13.54
N ALA A 19 -41.26 2.50 -13.60
CA ALA A 19 -40.43 1.30 -13.45
C ALA A 19 -39.44 1.12 -14.62
N ALA A 20 -39.83 1.46 -15.85
CA ALA A 20 -38.92 1.46 -17.01
C ALA A 20 -37.84 2.56 -16.91
N LYS A 21 -38.19 3.74 -16.39
CA LYS A 21 -37.21 4.83 -16.12
C LYS A 21 -36.24 4.46 -15.01
N ILE A 22 -36.70 3.82 -13.93
CA ILE A 22 -35.86 3.33 -12.83
C ILE A 22 -34.95 2.17 -13.30
N LYS A 23 -35.43 1.31 -14.22
CA LYS A 23 -34.63 0.21 -14.77
C LYS A 23 -33.58 0.69 -15.78
N ILE A 24 -33.81 1.83 -16.44
CA ILE A 24 -32.83 2.49 -17.32
C ILE A 24 -31.83 3.31 -16.50
N GLU A 25 -32.25 4.00 -15.43
CA GLU A 25 -31.33 4.71 -14.53
C GLU A 25 -30.47 3.76 -13.68
N SER A 26 -30.98 2.58 -13.31
CA SER A 26 -30.18 1.54 -12.64
C SER A 26 -29.10 0.93 -13.55
N ARG A 27 -29.31 0.93 -14.87
CA ARG A 27 -28.28 0.56 -15.86
C ARG A 27 -27.36 1.73 -16.23
N PHE A 28 -27.68 2.95 -15.78
CA PHE A 28 -26.90 4.16 -16.01
C PHE A 28 -25.96 4.54 -14.86
N CYS A 29 -25.83 3.68 -13.83
CA CYS A 29 -24.79 3.84 -12.80
C CYS A 29 -23.40 3.35 -13.27
N VAL A 30 -23.28 2.88 -14.52
CA VAL A 30 -22.01 2.42 -15.14
C VAL A 30 -21.45 3.44 -16.15
N LEU A 31 -22.16 4.54 -16.42
CA LEU A 31 -21.83 5.48 -17.50
C LEU A 31 -21.62 6.93 -17.05
N VAL A 32 -20.95 7.13 -15.90
CA VAL A 32 -20.19 8.38 -15.68
C VAL A 32 -18.81 8.18 -16.31
N ARG A 33 -18.71 8.55 -17.60
CA ARG A 33 -17.46 8.66 -18.36
C ARG A 33 -16.60 9.82 -17.81
N ALA A 34 -15.99 9.61 -16.64
CA ALA A 34 -14.84 10.37 -16.16
C ALA A 34 -14.15 9.60 -15.02
N ARG A 35 -12.96 9.06 -15.30
CA ARG A 35 -11.98 8.56 -14.31
C ARG A 35 -12.39 7.36 -13.42
N ILE A 36 -13.09 6.37 -13.95
CA ILE A 36 -13.19 5.07 -13.24
C ILE A 36 -11.89 4.29 -13.44
N SER A 37 -11.16 4.03 -12.35
CA SER A 37 -9.92 3.25 -12.35
C SER A 37 -10.18 1.77 -12.68
N HIS A 38 -9.25 1.11 -13.37
CA HIS A 38 -9.31 -0.34 -13.63
C HIS A 38 -9.47 -1.17 -12.34
N LYS A 39 -8.96 -0.69 -11.20
CA LYS A 39 -9.16 -1.33 -9.90
C LYS A 39 -10.62 -1.31 -9.43
N ALA A 40 -11.39 -0.29 -9.78
CA ALA A 40 -12.81 -0.21 -9.44
C ALA A 40 -13.62 -1.26 -10.21
N PHE A 41 -13.35 -1.42 -11.51
CA PHE A 41 -13.92 -2.50 -12.32
C PHE A 41 -13.57 -3.88 -11.75
N TRP A 42 -12.33 -4.07 -11.30
CA TRP A 42 -11.92 -5.33 -10.67
C TRP A 42 -12.76 -5.66 -9.43
N ARG A 43 -12.93 -4.71 -8.51
CA ARG A 43 -13.71 -4.91 -7.27
C ARG A 43 -15.20 -5.11 -7.58
N CYS A 44 -15.75 -4.37 -8.53
CA CYS A 44 -17.14 -4.50 -8.96
C CYS A 44 -17.42 -5.89 -9.57
N GLY A 45 -16.53 -6.37 -10.46
CA GLY A 45 -16.66 -7.71 -11.03
C GLY A 45 -16.58 -8.82 -9.98
N GLN A 46 -15.70 -8.69 -8.99
CA GLN A 46 -15.60 -9.64 -7.87
C GLN A 46 -16.90 -9.68 -7.04
N ALA A 47 -17.50 -8.51 -6.76
CA ALA A 47 -18.77 -8.42 -6.05
C ALA A 47 -19.93 -9.06 -6.84
N LEU A 48 -20.00 -8.82 -8.16
CA LEU A 48 -21.00 -9.45 -9.03
C LEU A 48 -20.82 -10.98 -9.13
N GLY A 49 -19.57 -11.44 -9.16
CA GLY A 49 -19.25 -12.87 -9.10
C GLY A 49 -19.69 -13.53 -7.80
N ALA A 50 -19.56 -12.84 -6.66
CA ALA A 50 -20.06 -13.31 -5.36
C ALA A 50 -21.60 -13.39 -5.32
N LEU A 51 -22.29 -12.53 -6.06
CA LEU A 51 -23.74 -12.53 -6.22
C LEU A 51 -24.25 -13.50 -7.31
N GLN A 52 -23.39 -14.35 -7.87
CA GLN A 52 -23.70 -15.27 -8.99
C GLN A 52 -24.25 -14.58 -10.24
N ARG A 53 -24.03 -13.27 -10.41
CA ARG A 53 -24.45 -12.51 -11.60
C ARG A 53 -23.33 -12.53 -12.62
N HIS A 54 -23.09 -13.71 -13.21
CA HIS A 54 -21.93 -13.95 -14.08
C HIS A 54 -21.99 -13.18 -15.41
N ALA A 55 -23.19 -12.96 -15.96
CA ALA A 55 -23.37 -12.16 -17.18
C ALA A 55 -22.99 -10.69 -16.97
N ASP A 56 -23.48 -10.06 -15.89
CA ASP A 56 -23.14 -8.66 -15.56
C ASP A 56 -21.65 -8.52 -15.18
N ALA A 57 -21.08 -9.53 -14.53
CA ALA A 57 -19.66 -9.54 -14.19
C ALA A 57 -18.76 -9.51 -15.45
N LEU A 58 -19.15 -10.18 -16.53
CA LEU A 58 -18.42 -10.14 -17.80
C LEU A 58 -18.34 -8.72 -18.38
N GLU A 59 -19.47 -8.02 -18.46
CA GLU A 59 -19.52 -6.65 -19.00
C GLU A 59 -18.60 -5.70 -18.21
N VAL A 60 -18.58 -5.85 -16.87
CA VAL A 60 -17.72 -5.06 -15.98
C VAL A 60 -16.24 -5.41 -16.18
N TYR A 61 -15.89 -6.67 -16.37
CA TYR A 61 -14.50 -7.07 -16.64
C TYR A 61 -14.02 -6.60 -18.03
N GLU A 62 -14.87 -6.59 -19.05
CA GLU A 62 -14.56 -6.02 -20.36
C GLU A 62 -14.27 -4.51 -20.29
N GLY A 63 -15.10 -3.76 -19.56
CA GLY A 63 -14.84 -2.35 -19.25
C GLY A 63 -13.53 -2.14 -18.47
N GLY A 64 -13.22 -3.06 -17.55
CA GLY A 64 -11.96 -3.10 -16.80
C GLY A 64 -10.73 -3.32 -17.67
N VAL A 65 -10.83 -4.16 -18.72
CA VAL A 65 -9.73 -4.37 -19.69
C VAL A 65 -9.43 -3.08 -20.45
N LEU A 66 -10.45 -2.36 -20.90
CA LEU A 66 -10.27 -1.07 -21.59
C LEU A 66 -9.61 -0.04 -20.67
N ALA A 67 -10.07 0.06 -19.42
CA ALA A 67 -9.48 0.95 -18.42
C ALA A 67 -8.03 0.56 -18.07
N ALA A 68 -7.72 -0.74 -18.02
CA ALA A 68 -6.37 -1.24 -17.76
C ALA A 68 -5.40 -0.94 -18.91
N LYS A 69 -5.84 -1.11 -20.18
CA LYS A 69 -5.05 -0.75 -21.36
C LYS A 69 -4.70 0.73 -21.39
N ASN A 70 -5.69 1.59 -21.11
CA ASN A 70 -5.48 3.04 -21.06
C ASN A 70 -4.51 3.46 -19.93
N ALA A 71 -4.40 2.67 -18.87
CA ALA A 71 -3.48 2.88 -17.75
C ALA A 71 -2.14 2.15 -17.89
N GLY A 72 -1.86 1.47 -19.02
CA GLY A 72 -0.64 0.67 -19.20
C GLY A 72 -0.51 -0.53 -18.26
N ALA A 73 -1.61 -1.00 -17.67
CA ALA A 73 -1.64 -2.09 -16.69
C ALA A 73 -1.87 -3.47 -17.32
N SER A 74 -1.46 -4.53 -16.61
CA SER A 74 -1.61 -5.92 -17.08
C SER A 74 -3.07 -6.36 -17.19
N THR A 75 -3.47 -6.88 -18.35
CA THR A 75 -4.83 -7.33 -18.65
C THR A 75 -5.06 -8.83 -18.40
N LYS A 76 -4.01 -9.60 -18.08
CA LYS A 76 -4.07 -11.07 -17.91
C LYS A 76 -5.03 -11.49 -16.80
N ALA A 77 -5.09 -10.72 -15.71
CA ALA A 77 -5.96 -11.02 -14.58
C ALA A 77 -7.44 -10.91 -14.96
N PHE A 78 -7.80 -9.89 -15.74
CA PHE A 78 -9.15 -9.69 -16.25
C PHE A 78 -9.55 -10.81 -17.23
N GLN A 79 -8.66 -11.18 -18.16
CA GLN A 79 -8.91 -12.26 -19.12
C GLN A 79 -9.21 -13.59 -18.43
N LYS A 80 -8.43 -13.95 -17.41
CA LYS A 80 -8.65 -15.17 -16.64
C LYS A 80 -10.00 -15.20 -15.92
N GLU A 81 -10.46 -14.07 -15.39
CA GLU A 81 -11.78 -14.01 -14.73
C GLU A 81 -12.94 -13.96 -15.73
N MET A 82 -12.75 -13.40 -16.92
CA MET A 82 -13.74 -13.47 -18.00
C MET A 82 -13.94 -14.92 -18.46
N GLU A 83 -12.87 -15.68 -18.68
CA GLU A 83 -12.97 -17.12 -19.04
C GLU A 83 -13.75 -17.92 -17.98
N LYS A 84 -13.49 -17.67 -16.69
CA LYS A 84 -14.24 -18.31 -15.61
C LYS A 84 -15.71 -17.91 -15.58
N CYS A 85 -16.04 -16.64 -15.83
CA CYS A 85 -17.42 -16.20 -15.87
C CYS A 85 -18.15 -16.80 -17.08
N GLN A 86 -17.49 -16.92 -18.24
CA GLN A 86 -18.04 -17.60 -19.43
C GLN A 86 -18.34 -19.08 -19.14
N GLN A 87 -17.41 -19.80 -18.52
CA GLN A 87 -17.61 -21.21 -18.13
C GLN A 87 -18.84 -21.37 -17.23
N LYS A 88 -19.01 -20.49 -16.24
CA LYS A 88 -20.18 -20.55 -15.34
C LYS A 88 -21.50 -20.24 -16.03
N ILE A 89 -21.51 -19.33 -17.01
CA ILE A 89 -22.70 -19.04 -17.81
C ILE A 89 -23.06 -20.25 -18.68
N GLU A 90 -22.07 -20.89 -19.30
CA GLU A 90 -22.31 -22.11 -20.09
C GLU A 90 -22.81 -23.27 -19.22
N GLU A 91 -22.30 -23.42 -18.00
CA GLU A 91 -22.78 -24.40 -17.03
C GLU A 91 -24.24 -24.12 -16.62
N GLU A 92 -24.59 -22.85 -16.35
CA GLU A 92 -25.96 -22.44 -16.03
C GLU A 92 -26.91 -22.68 -17.21
N GLN A 93 -26.49 -22.39 -18.44
CA GLN A 93 -27.27 -22.65 -19.65
C GLN A 93 -27.51 -24.15 -19.86
N LYS A 94 -26.49 -24.99 -19.67
CA LYS A 94 -26.62 -26.45 -19.73
C LYS A 94 -27.57 -26.99 -18.67
N LEU A 95 -27.58 -26.41 -17.47
CA LEU A 95 -28.51 -26.79 -16.40
C LEU A 95 -29.96 -26.39 -16.75
N LEU A 96 -30.17 -25.23 -17.37
CA LEU A 96 -31.49 -24.78 -17.81
C LEU A 96 -32.04 -25.62 -18.98
N GLU A 97 -31.19 -26.02 -19.93
CA GLU A 97 -31.57 -26.89 -21.06
C GLU A 97 -31.94 -28.32 -20.63
N THR A 98 -31.21 -28.87 -19.66
CA THR A 98 -31.53 -30.20 -19.08
C THR A 98 -32.81 -30.17 -18.24
N THR A 99 -33.10 -29.06 -17.56
CA THR A 99 -34.34 -28.87 -16.79
C THR A 99 -35.56 -28.65 -17.69
N THR A 100 -35.40 -27.91 -18.80
CA THR A 100 -36.49 -27.68 -19.77
C THR A 100 -36.78 -28.89 -20.66
N ALA A 101 -35.80 -29.78 -20.90
CA ALA A 101 -36.04 -31.06 -21.55
C ALA A 101 -36.89 -32.02 -20.70
N SER A 102 -36.84 -31.91 -19.37
CA SER A 102 -37.64 -32.71 -18.44
C SER A 102 -39.05 -32.12 -18.20
N ALA A 103 -39.26 -30.83 -18.43
CA ALA A 103 -40.52 -30.11 -18.13
C ALA A 103 -41.52 -30.05 -19.30
N LYS A 104 -41.36 -30.87 -20.36
CA LYS A 104 -42.33 -30.97 -21.48
C LYS A 104 -43.36 -32.08 -21.31
N VAL A 105 -43.46 -32.67 -20.12
CA VAL A 105 -44.54 -33.57 -19.71
C VAL A 105 -45.16 -32.98 -18.44
N ASP A 106 -46.46 -32.74 -18.49
CA ASP A 106 -47.39 -32.35 -17.42
C ASP A 106 -47.41 -30.89 -16.97
N GLY A 107 -48.46 -30.19 -17.42
CA GLY A 107 -48.95 -28.95 -16.83
C GLY A 107 -50.05 -29.20 -15.80
N ALA A 108 -50.10 -28.39 -14.75
CA ALA A 108 -51.32 -27.89 -14.08
C ALA A 108 -50.95 -26.92 -12.94
N THR A 109 -51.84 -25.95 -12.75
CA THR A 109 -51.80 -24.73 -11.92
C THR A 109 -52.02 -24.98 -10.40
N PRO A 110 -51.98 -23.97 -9.49
CA PRO A 110 -51.39 -24.05 -8.14
C PRO A 110 -52.43 -24.02 -6.99
N PRO A 111 -51.98 -24.13 -5.71
CA PRO A 111 -52.51 -23.19 -4.72
C PRO A 111 -51.50 -22.68 -3.63
N GLU A 112 -51.68 -21.40 -3.30
CA GLU A 112 -51.68 -20.68 -1.99
C GLU A 112 -51.84 -21.54 -0.71
N THR A 113 -51.42 -21.23 0.55
CA THR A 113 -50.87 -20.04 1.26
C THR A 113 -50.23 -20.48 2.62
N ALA A 114 -49.23 -19.73 3.12
CA ALA A 114 -48.90 -19.41 4.55
C ALA A 114 -48.20 -20.47 5.48
N PRO A 115 -47.63 -20.10 6.66
CA PRO A 115 -46.20 -19.77 6.80
C PRO A 115 -45.43 -20.45 7.97
N ALA A 116 -44.10 -20.30 7.92
CA ALA A 116 -43.09 -20.30 9.00
C ALA A 116 -42.86 -21.56 9.87
N ARG A 117 -41.64 -22.12 9.81
CA ARG A 117 -40.88 -22.52 11.01
C ARG A 117 -39.37 -22.60 10.77
N SER A 118 -38.65 -22.03 11.74
CA SER A 118 -37.21 -22.10 11.99
C SER A 118 -36.65 -23.51 12.12
N THR A 119 -35.38 -23.69 11.74
CA THR A 119 -34.31 -24.26 12.60
C THR A 119 -32.95 -24.07 11.93
N ALA A 120 -32.09 -23.32 12.61
CA ALA A 120 -30.65 -23.30 12.39
C ALA A 120 -30.05 -24.33 13.34
N ASP A 121 -29.19 -25.23 12.84
CA ASP A 121 -28.35 -26.08 13.66
C ASP A 121 -26.86 -25.69 13.48
N PRO A 122 -26.07 -25.62 14.56
CA PRO A 122 -24.68 -25.23 14.55
C PRO A 122 -23.74 -26.43 14.31
N ILE A 123 -22.60 -26.16 13.67
CA ILE A 123 -21.49 -27.12 13.49
C ILE A 123 -20.59 -27.07 14.74
N PRO A 124 -20.23 -28.21 15.35
CA PRO A 124 -19.46 -28.24 16.60
C PRO A 124 -17.94 -28.18 16.37
N GLU A 125 -17.26 -27.46 17.25
CA GLU A 125 -15.82 -27.53 17.51
C GLU A 125 -15.45 -28.85 18.22
N SER A 126 -14.29 -29.42 17.90
CA SER A 126 -13.64 -30.44 18.74
C SER A 126 -12.14 -30.17 18.87
N LYS A 127 -11.70 -29.92 20.12
CA LYS A 127 -10.29 -29.87 20.54
C LYS A 127 -9.74 -31.29 20.79
N ALA A 128 -8.50 -31.50 20.33
CA ALA A 128 -7.37 -32.28 20.85
C ALA A 128 -7.59 -33.56 21.70
N THR A 129 -6.81 -34.63 21.46
CA THR A 129 -5.54 -34.92 22.18
C THR A 129 -4.97 -36.34 21.88
N ASN A 130 -3.64 -36.37 21.61
CA ASN A 130 -2.60 -37.40 21.78
C ASN A 130 -2.70 -38.82 21.19
N THR A 131 -1.65 -39.20 20.44
CA THR A 131 -0.88 -40.42 20.77
C THR A 131 0.60 -40.26 20.41
N VAL A 132 1.42 -40.17 21.45
CA VAL A 132 2.88 -40.34 21.45
C VAL A 132 3.17 -41.84 21.45
N LYS A 133 4.10 -42.31 20.62
CA LYS A 133 4.63 -43.69 20.68
C LYS A 133 6.12 -43.67 20.99
N SER A 134 6.44 -44.05 22.21
CA SER A 134 7.75 -44.36 22.77
C SER A 134 8.00 -45.87 22.75
N THR A 135 9.22 -46.31 22.42
CA THR A 135 9.83 -47.62 22.80
C THR A 135 11.35 -47.50 22.57
N SER A 136 12.17 -47.04 23.54
CA SER A 136 12.89 -47.76 24.62
C SER A 136 14.04 -48.71 24.19
N GLU A 137 15.29 -48.33 24.56
CA GLU A 137 16.36 -49.07 25.30
C GLU A 137 16.64 -50.57 24.97
N LYS A 138 17.84 -51.19 25.00
CA LYS A 138 19.19 -50.99 25.60
C LYS A 138 20.09 -52.17 25.16
N LYS A 139 21.43 -52.03 25.05
CA LYS A 139 22.47 -52.80 25.80
C LYS A 139 23.88 -52.72 25.19
N LYS A 140 24.85 -52.54 26.11
CA LYS A 140 26.28 -52.82 25.99
C LYS A 140 26.55 -54.32 25.79
N ASN A 141 27.70 -54.65 25.19
CA ASN A 141 28.61 -55.70 25.66
C ASN A 141 30.05 -55.45 25.19
N GLU A 142 30.99 -55.86 26.04
CA GLU A 142 32.45 -55.76 25.92
C GLU A 142 33.09 -56.91 25.11
N ALA A 143 34.36 -56.68 24.78
CA ALA A 143 35.49 -57.62 24.73
C ALA A 143 35.80 -58.40 23.43
N GLY A 144 37.06 -58.24 23.00
CA GLY A 144 37.74 -59.04 21.99
C GLY A 144 39.12 -58.46 21.68
N ALA A 145 40.13 -58.87 22.44
CA ALA A 145 41.51 -58.38 22.42
C ALA A 145 42.35 -58.99 21.29
N THR A 146 43.31 -58.21 20.77
CA THR A 146 44.65 -58.75 20.43
C THR A 146 45.71 -57.74 20.83
N LYS A 147 46.47 -58.16 21.84
CA LYS A 147 47.71 -57.55 22.31
C LYS A 147 48.79 -58.10 21.39
N ASP A 148 49.60 -57.24 20.79
CA ASP A 148 50.94 -57.64 20.41
C ASP A 148 51.96 -56.65 20.95
N SER A 149 52.98 -57.23 21.55
CA SER A 149 53.97 -56.54 22.36
C SER A 149 55.13 -56.12 21.48
N SER A 150 55.67 -54.92 21.69
CA SER A 150 57.12 -54.75 22.00
C SER A 150 57.60 -53.33 21.70
N SER A 151 58.64 -52.97 22.45
CA SER A 151 59.50 -51.79 22.29
C SER A 151 58.97 -50.49 22.88
N ASN A 152 59.25 -50.38 24.18
CA ASN A 152 59.70 -49.19 24.87
C ASN A 152 60.50 -48.24 23.95
N LYS A 153 59.83 -47.29 23.29
CA LYS A 153 60.44 -46.06 22.78
C LYS A 153 59.84 -44.88 23.53
N LEU A 154 60.57 -44.50 24.58
CA LEU A 154 60.96 -43.13 24.88
C LEU A 154 59.98 -42.06 24.38
N PHE A 155 59.12 -41.61 25.28
CA PHE A 155 58.23 -40.46 25.15
C PHE A 155 59.04 -39.19 24.83
N THR A 156 59.35 -38.97 23.55
CA THR A 156 59.96 -37.72 23.08
C THR A 156 58.88 -36.67 22.95
N LYS A 157 58.92 -35.67 23.85
CA LYS A 157 58.11 -34.46 23.89
C LYS A 157 57.92 -33.84 22.49
N SER A 158 56.80 -34.12 21.82
CA SER A 158 56.15 -33.21 20.85
C SER A 158 54.90 -33.80 20.19
N ASP A 159 54.52 -35.05 20.50
CA ASP A 159 53.42 -35.70 19.80
C ASP A 159 52.05 -35.19 20.29
N HIS A 160 51.31 -34.60 19.35
CA HIS A 160 49.90 -34.22 19.42
C HIS A 160 49.46 -33.21 20.50
N VAL A 161 49.87 -31.95 20.34
CA VAL A 161 48.98 -30.85 20.78
C VAL A 161 47.74 -30.89 19.88
N ARG A 162 46.62 -31.32 20.46
CA ARG A 162 45.32 -31.49 19.80
C ARG A 162 44.93 -30.18 19.09
N GLY A 163 45.00 -30.15 17.76
CA GLY A 163 44.62 -28.99 16.94
C GLY A 163 45.67 -28.46 15.95
N TYR A 164 46.88 -29.04 15.89
CA TYR A 164 47.89 -28.66 14.89
C TYR A 164 48.28 -29.86 14.01
N LYS A 165 48.35 -29.63 12.70
CA LYS A 165 48.83 -30.60 11.70
C LYS A 165 50.21 -30.17 11.20
N ILE A 166 51.14 -31.11 11.14
CA ILE A 166 52.44 -30.88 10.49
C ILE A 166 52.26 -31.19 9.01
N VAL A 167 52.39 -30.18 8.15
CA VAL A 167 52.41 -30.35 6.70
C VAL A 167 53.70 -29.74 6.18
N ASN A 168 54.46 -30.48 5.37
CA ASN A 168 55.76 -30.08 4.82
C ASN A 168 56.76 -29.59 5.89
N GLY A 169 56.80 -30.26 7.05
CA GLY A 169 57.70 -29.94 8.17
C GLY A 169 57.31 -28.72 9.01
N LYS A 170 56.23 -27.99 8.63
CA LYS A 170 55.74 -26.82 9.35
C LYS A 170 54.50 -27.16 10.16
N LYS A 171 54.45 -26.73 11.43
CA LYS A 171 53.24 -26.83 12.27
C LYS A 171 52.22 -25.80 11.78
N THR A 172 51.09 -26.27 11.29
CA THR A 172 49.98 -25.46 10.77
C THR A 172 48.71 -25.77 11.57
N SER A 173 47.78 -24.81 11.61
CA SER A 173 46.47 -25.02 12.24
C SER A 173 45.71 -26.17 11.57
N TYR A 174 44.82 -26.85 12.30
CA TYR A 174 43.96 -27.92 11.77
C TYR A 174 43.15 -27.49 10.51
N PHE A 175 42.88 -26.19 10.36
CA PHE A 175 42.18 -25.62 9.20
C PHE A 175 43.09 -25.24 8.02
N HIS A 176 44.35 -25.70 8.00
CA HIS A 176 45.25 -25.42 6.89
C HIS A 176 44.88 -26.28 5.66
N ASN A 177 44.32 -25.64 4.63
CA ASN A 177 44.06 -26.26 3.34
C ASN A 177 45.17 -25.86 2.35
N GLU A 178 45.92 -26.83 1.85
CA GLU A 178 46.87 -26.62 0.76
C GLU A 178 46.11 -26.61 -0.57
N LEU A 179 45.98 -25.43 -1.18
CA LEU A 179 45.36 -25.30 -2.49
C LEU A 179 46.19 -26.09 -3.52
N SER A 180 45.53 -27.01 -4.23
CA SER A 180 46.13 -27.76 -5.33
C SER A 180 46.63 -26.80 -6.42
N GLU A 181 47.60 -27.24 -7.21
CA GLU A 181 48.14 -26.43 -8.31
C GLU A 181 47.05 -26.05 -9.31
N ASP A 182 46.06 -26.91 -9.53
CA ASP A 182 44.89 -26.61 -10.35
C ASP A 182 43.98 -25.57 -9.71
N ALA A 183 43.77 -25.60 -8.39
CA ALA A 183 43.02 -24.56 -7.68
C ALA A 183 43.75 -23.21 -7.72
N LYS A 184 45.08 -23.21 -7.60
CA LYS A 184 45.91 -22.00 -7.75
C LYS A 184 45.83 -21.42 -9.17
N LYS A 185 45.82 -22.28 -10.18
CA LYS A 185 45.61 -21.86 -11.59
C LYS A 185 44.22 -21.29 -11.82
N LEU A 186 43.17 -21.86 -11.22
CA LEU A 186 41.79 -21.33 -11.30
C LEU A 186 41.64 -19.98 -10.60
N ILE A 187 42.29 -19.78 -9.44
CA ILE A 187 42.26 -18.52 -8.70
C ILE A 187 42.97 -17.39 -9.48
N GLY A 188 44.05 -17.74 -10.21
CA GLY A 188 44.77 -16.80 -11.06
C GLY A 188 45.42 -15.65 -10.27
N ASP A 189 45.61 -14.51 -10.94
CA ASP A 189 46.10 -13.28 -10.31
C ASP A 189 44.92 -12.42 -9.82
N ILE A 190 44.66 -12.51 -8.52
CA ILE A 190 43.63 -11.74 -7.80
C ILE A 190 44.16 -10.40 -7.29
N ALA A 191 45.38 -10.00 -7.64
CA ALA A 191 45.88 -8.69 -7.27
C ALA A 191 44.98 -7.59 -7.88
N PRO A 192 44.53 -6.60 -7.09
CA PRO A 192 43.71 -5.51 -7.60
C PRO A 192 44.49 -4.75 -8.68
N LYS A 193 43.99 -4.80 -9.92
CA LYS A 193 44.60 -4.10 -11.04
C LYS A 193 44.25 -2.62 -10.96
N LYS A 194 45.26 -1.77 -11.11
CA LYS A 194 45.08 -0.31 -11.21
C LYS A 194 44.29 -0.02 -12.49
N LEU A 195 43.13 0.61 -12.35
CA LEU A 195 42.35 1.10 -13.49
C LEU A 195 43.13 2.26 -14.13
N GLU A 196 43.60 2.07 -15.36
CA GLU A 196 44.02 3.19 -16.19
C GLU A 196 42.75 3.94 -16.62
N ARG A 197 42.77 5.27 -16.49
CA ARG A 197 41.70 6.11 -17.07
C ARG A 197 41.84 6.03 -18.58
N VAL A 198 41.14 5.10 -19.18
CA VAL A 198 40.85 5.14 -20.61
C VAL A 198 39.71 6.13 -20.76
N ASP A 199 39.95 7.22 -21.48
CA ASP A 199 38.90 8.15 -21.90
C ASP A 199 37.82 7.35 -22.65
N VAL A 200 36.64 7.28 -22.06
CA VAL A 200 35.53 6.48 -22.56
C VAL A 200 34.88 7.24 -23.70
N GLU A 201 35.15 6.82 -24.94
CA GLU A 201 34.25 7.07 -26.05
C GLU A 201 32.90 6.39 -25.82
N GLU A 202 31.86 7.12 -26.19
CA GLU A 202 30.46 6.90 -25.86
C GLU A 202 29.92 5.54 -26.33
N GLU A 203 29.43 4.71 -25.40
CA GLU A 203 28.31 3.82 -25.69
C GLU A 203 27.11 4.18 -24.81
N LYS A 204 26.31 5.12 -25.33
CA LYS A 204 24.95 5.38 -24.87
C LYS A 204 24.09 4.14 -25.10
N LYS A 205 23.85 3.35 -24.06
CA LYS A 205 22.69 2.47 -24.00
C LYS A 205 21.68 3.01 -22.99
N ASN A 206 20.60 3.52 -23.58
CA ASN A 206 19.31 3.82 -23.00
C ASN A 206 18.98 2.93 -21.79
N ASN A 207 19.02 3.51 -20.59
CA ASN A 207 18.06 3.20 -19.56
C ASN A 207 17.67 4.51 -18.89
N SER A 208 16.36 4.74 -18.90
CA SER A 208 15.67 5.86 -18.28
C SER A 208 16.16 6.12 -16.85
N SER A 209 16.87 7.23 -16.67
CA SER A 209 16.75 8.17 -15.55
C SER A 209 16.33 7.58 -14.20
N ASP A 210 17.13 6.69 -13.63
CA ASP A 210 17.11 6.43 -12.20
C ASP A 210 18.50 6.09 -11.66
N ASP A 211 19.42 7.06 -11.83
CA ASP A 211 20.83 7.06 -11.43
C ASP A 211 21.06 7.07 -9.90
N LYS A 212 20.16 6.51 -9.09
CA LYS A 212 20.24 6.59 -7.62
C LYS A 212 20.39 5.25 -6.90
N THR A 213 20.33 4.12 -7.61
CA THR A 213 20.66 2.80 -7.03
C THR A 213 22.13 2.48 -7.25
N SER A 214 22.82 2.01 -6.22
CA SER A 214 24.25 1.69 -6.35
C SER A 214 24.43 0.51 -7.31
N VAL A 215 25.46 0.59 -8.17
CA VAL A 215 25.79 -0.47 -9.15
C VAL A 215 25.98 -1.84 -8.46
N TRP A 216 26.31 -1.83 -7.16
CA TRP A 216 26.51 -3.03 -6.36
C TRP A 216 25.21 -3.80 -6.04
N ASN A 217 24.04 -3.16 -6.04
CA ASN A 217 22.77 -3.77 -5.62
C ASN A 217 21.88 -4.20 -6.80
N THR A 218 22.48 -4.91 -7.75
CA THR A 218 21.73 -5.56 -8.85
C THR A 218 20.73 -6.62 -8.33
N ALA A 219 20.93 -7.17 -7.13
CA ALA A 219 20.10 -8.23 -6.54
C ALA A 219 18.80 -7.75 -5.85
N GLY A 220 18.51 -6.44 -5.86
CA GLY A 220 17.28 -5.91 -5.25
C GLY A 220 17.26 -5.92 -3.72
N THR A 221 18.44 -5.87 -3.11
CA THR A 221 18.66 -5.65 -1.67
C THR A 221 18.02 -4.33 -1.21
N TRP A 222 17.64 -4.24 0.07
CA TRP A 222 17.18 -2.99 0.69
C TRP A 222 18.29 -1.94 0.65
N GLU A 223 18.07 -0.84 -0.07
CA GLU A 223 18.91 0.35 -0.02
C GLU A 223 18.11 1.50 0.56
N GLU A 224 18.55 2.10 1.65
CA GLU A 224 17.89 3.25 2.24
C GLU A 224 18.79 4.46 2.20
N ARG A 225 18.24 5.57 1.71
CA ARG A 225 18.89 6.87 1.72
C ARG A 225 18.18 7.75 2.73
N ASP A 226 18.94 8.27 3.70
CA ASP A 226 18.47 9.35 4.54
C ASP A 226 18.31 10.63 3.71
N THR A 227 17.11 11.19 3.74
CA THR A 227 16.73 12.44 3.07
C THR A 227 16.19 13.47 4.05
N SER A 228 16.33 13.22 5.36
CA SER A 228 15.84 14.08 6.43
C SER A 228 16.30 15.54 6.31
N PRO A 229 17.56 15.85 5.94
CA PRO A 229 18.00 17.24 5.80
C PRO A 229 17.24 17.98 4.67
N TRP A 230 17.11 17.33 3.51
CA TRP A 230 16.40 17.88 2.35
C TRP A 230 14.90 18.04 2.62
N ALA A 231 14.30 17.03 3.25
CA ALA A 231 12.89 17.04 3.62
C ALA A 231 12.58 18.19 4.60
N LYS A 232 13.41 18.39 5.62
CA LYS A 232 13.24 19.47 6.60
C LYS A 232 13.33 20.85 5.95
N GLU A 233 14.32 21.06 5.08
CA GLU A 233 14.50 22.33 4.39
C GLU A 233 13.31 22.65 3.46
N THR A 234 12.94 21.71 2.60
CA THR A 234 11.85 21.89 1.63
C THR A 234 10.48 22.01 2.28
N LEU A 235 10.21 21.25 3.34
CA LEU A 235 8.96 21.33 4.09
C LEU A 235 8.84 22.69 4.80
N THR A 236 9.93 23.17 5.41
CA THR A 236 9.97 24.49 6.04
C THR A 236 9.68 25.60 5.02
N GLN A 237 10.29 25.53 3.83
CA GLN A 237 10.04 26.49 2.75
C GLN A 237 8.58 26.44 2.26
N ALA A 238 8.03 25.25 2.09
CA ALA A 238 6.63 25.07 1.67
C ALA A 238 5.66 25.69 2.69
N LEU A 239 5.88 25.47 3.98
CA LEU A 239 5.02 26.00 5.05
C LEU A 239 5.14 27.52 5.19
N LEU A 240 6.34 28.09 5.04
CA LEU A 240 6.54 29.54 5.06
C LEU A 240 5.92 30.26 3.85
N SER A 241 5.71 29.55 2.73
CA SER A 241 5.03 30.09 1.55
C SER A 241 3.50 30.12 1.67
N ALA A 242 2.94 29.58 2.76
CA ALA A 242 1.50 29.54 2.98
C ALA A 242 0.96 30.92 3.37
N GLU A 243 0.13 31.48 2.50
CA GLU A 243 -0.57 32.75 2.68
C GLU A 243 -2.05 32.58 2.29
N TYR A 244 -2.95 33.16 3.08
CA TYR A 244 -4.38 33.14 2.82
C TYR A 244 -4.95 34.55 2.94
N SER A 245 -5.60 35.02 1.87
CA SER A 245 -6.34 36.28 1.88
C SER A 245 -7.83 36.03 2.11
N LEU A 246 -8.43 36.80 3.01
CA LEU A 246 -9.85 36.67 3.34
C LEU A 246 -10.72 37.17 2.18
N PRO A 247 -11.80 36.43 1.85
CA PRO A 247 -12.68 36.78 0.75
C PRO A 247 -13.44 38.08 1.04
N LEU A 248 -13.86 38.77 -0.03
CA LEU A 248 -14.65 40.02 0.04
C LEU A 248 -15.96 39.88 0.84
N SER A 249 -16.54 38.67 0.91
CA SER A 249 -17.75 38.37 1.67
C SER A 249 -17.53 38.22 3.17
N SER A 250 -16.28 38.26 3.64
CA SER A 250 -15.95 38.14 5.06
C SER A 250 -16.16 39.46 5.80
N PRO A 251 -16.29 39.43 7.15
CA PRO A 251 -16.40 40.64 7.96
C PRO A 251 -15.19 41.59 7.85
N GLN A 252 -14.04 41.09 7.41
CA GLN A 252 -12.81 41.87 7.17
C GLN A 252 -12.23 41.53 5.80
N PRO A 253 -12.76 42.17 4.74
CA PRO A 253 -12.28 41.93 3.38
C PRO A 253 -10.83 42.41 3.24
N GLY A 254 -9.98 41.56 2.65
CA GLY A 254 -8.57 41.89 2.40
C GLY A 254 -7.62 41.71 3.60
N ALA A 255 -8.09 41.15 4.72
CA ALA A 255 -7.17 40.67 5.75
C ALA A 255 -6.34 39.49 5.22
N VAL A 256 -5.05 39.46 5.57
CA VAL A 256 -4.11 38.44 5.09
C VAL A 256 -3.55 37.68 6.28
N VAL A 257 -3.60 36.36 6.20
CA VAL A 257 -3.03 35.44 7.19
C VAL A 257 -1.81 34.77 6.57
N LYS A 258 -0.67 34.81 7.26
CA LYS A 258 0.60 34.23 6.80
C LYS A 258 1.28 33.45 7.91
N ILE A 259 2.06 32.44 7.55
CA ILE A 259 2.96 31.78 8.49
C ILE A 259 4.22 32.62 8.65
N THR A 260 4.56 32.97 9.88
CA THR A 260 5.73 33.83 10.17
C THR A 260 6.96 33.00 10.51
N ASN A 261 6.78 31.89 11.22
CA ASN A 261 7.89 31.08 11.69
C ASN A 261 7.49 29.61 11.87
N VAL A 262 8.42 28.70 11.58
CA VAL A 262 8.35 27.29 11.94
C VAL A 262 9.15 27.08 13.22
N LYS A 263 8.46 27.09 14.37
CA LYS A 263 9.08 27.06 15.70
C LYS A 263 9.87 25.76 15.94
N SER A 264 9.33 24.64 15.48
CA SER A 264 10.00 23.34 15.57
C SER A 264 9.56 22.45 14.43
N LEU A 265 10.51 21.70 13.87
CA LEU A 265 10.26 20.65 12.88
C LEU A 265 11.08 19.42 13.26
N ASN A 266 10.43 18.47 13.93
CA ASN A 266 11.05 17.23 14.39
C ASN A 266 10.55 16.07 13.53
N GLY A 267 11.41 15.08 13.31
CA GLY A 267 11.08 13.95 12.45
C GLY A 267 12.21 13.54 11.53
N HIS A 268 11.91 12.56 10.69
CA HIS A 268 12.84 11.90 9.79
C HIS A 268 12.16 11.53 8.47
N ALA A 269 12.95 11.48 7.41
CA ALA A 269 12.47 11.07 6.09
C ALA A 269 13.56 10.27 5.36
N SER A 270 13.19 9.11 4.84
CA SER A 270 14.05 8.26 4.06
C SER A 270 13.37 7.73 2.81
N ILE A 271 14.20 7.43 1.81
CA ILE A 271 13.76 6.81 0.57
C ILE A 271 14.43 5.44 0.51
N ALA A 272 13.62 4.39 0.57
CA ALA A 272 14.08 3.01 0.48
C ALA A 272 13.79 2.43 -0.91
N SER A 273 14.80 1.83 -1.54
CA SER A 273 14.66 1.06 -2.77
C SER A 273 14.66 -0.43 -2.44
N VAL A 274 13.59 -1.13 -2.85
CA VAL A 274 13.40 -2.56 -2.59
C VAL A 274 12.96 -3.24 -3.87
N ARG A 275 13.77 -4.17 -4.39
CA ARG A 275 13.47 -4.91 -5.63
C ARG A 275 13.06 -3.98 -6.80
N GLY A 276 13.74 -2.85 -6.94
CA GLY A 276 13.46 -1.85 -7.99
C GLY A 276 12.22 -0.98 -7.76
N LYS A 277 11.60 -1.04 -6.57
CA LYS A 277 10.50 -0.15 -6.18
C LYS A 277 10.93 0.78 -5.06
N ARG A 278 10.68 2.08 -5.24
CA ARG A 278 10.89 3.09 -4.20
C ARG A 278 9.76 3.10 -3.18
N ARG A 279 10.13 3.30 -1.92
CA ARG A 279 9.26 3.50 -0.78
C ARG A 279 9.67 4.81 -0.12
N TYR A 280 8.69 5.68 0.03
CA TYR A 280 8.85 6.99 0.63
C TYR A 280 8.36 6.89 2.06
N MET A 281 9.26 7.10 3.02
CA MET A 281 8.97 7.03 4.44
C MET A 281 9.27 8.40 5.02
N TYR A 282 8.28 9.02 5.65
CA TYR A 282 8.47 10.26 6.37
C TYR A 282 7.50 10.33 7.53
N GLU A 283 7.95 10.95 8.61
CA GLU A 283 7.17 11.23 9.80
C GLU A 283 7.71 12.53 10.39
N PHE A 284 6.85 13.56 10.45
CA PHE A 284 7.18 14.87 10.99
C PHE A 284 6.14 15.36 11.99
N SER A 285 6.62 16.09 12.98
CA SER A 285 5.82 16.91 13.89
C SER A 285 6.31 18.35 13.80
N THR A 286 5.38 19.31 13.68
CA THR A 286 5.74 20.71 13.55
C THR A 286 4.83 21.65 14.33
N THR A 287 5.43 22.72 14.86
CA THR A 287 4.74 23.83 15.50
C THR A 287 4.98 25.08 14.67
N LEU A 288 3.91 25.72 14.22
CA LEU A 288 3.90 26.89 13.36
C LEU A 288 3.40 28.11 14.12
N GLU A 289 4.02 29.25 13.88
CA GLU A 289 3.52 30.56 14.32
C GLU A 289 2.93 31.30 13.11
N TRP A 290 1.76 31.88 13.32
CA TRP A 290 1.01 32.58 12.28
C TRP A 290 0.65 33.99 12.72
N GLU A 291 0.48 34.85 11.73
CA GLU A 291 0.12 36.26 11.91
C GLU A 291 -0.98 36.63 10.91
N MET A 292 -1.96 37.40 11.39
CA MET A 292 -3.04 37.95 10.59
C MET A 292 -3.01 39.46 10.67
N ASP A 293 -2.81 40.09 9.52
CA ASP A 293 -2.83 41.54 9.35
C ASP A 293 -4.23 41.99 8.97
N ILE A 294 -4.84 42.81 9.83
CA ILE A 294 -6.17 43.38 9.62
C ILE A 294 -6.03 44.82 9.11
N PRO A 295 -6.32 45.10 7.83
CA PRO A 295 -6.16 46.45 7.28
C PRO A 295 -7.17 47.45 7.83
N SER A 296 -8.35 47.01 8.26
CA SER A 296 -9.41 47.90 8.78
C SER A 296 -9.04 48.59 10.10
N ASP A 297 -8.36 47.87 11.00
CA ASP A 297 -8.17 48.31 12.39
C ASP A 297 -6.70 48.56 12.74
N GLY A 298 -5.77 48.30 11.80
CA GLY A 298 -4.32 48.38 12.03
C GLY A 298 -3.82 47.40 13.10
N ASN A 299 -4.62 46.41 13.46
CA ASN A 299 -4.32 45.43 14.49
C ASN A 299 -3.77 44.16 13.86
N THR A 300 -2.75 43.59 14.50
CA THR A 300 -2.15 42.32 14.11
C THR A 300 -2.51 41.25 15.15
N CYS A 301 -3.07 40.13 14.68
CA CYS A 301 -3.35 38.98 15.53
C CYS A 301 -2.29 37.90 15.31
N THR A 302 -1.77 37.34 16.39
CA THR A 302 -0.73 36.30 16.31
C THR A 302 -1.15 35.06 17.07
N GLY A 303 -0.69 33.89 16.62
CA GLY A 303 -1.00 32.63 17.26
C GLY A 303 -0.02 31.52 16.91
N SER A 304 -0.33 30.33 17.43
CA SER A 304 0.44 29.10 17.19
C SER A 304 -0.51 27.96 16.84
N ILE A 305 -0.04 27.07 15.97
CA ILE A 305 -0.71 25.85 15.52
C ILE A 305 0.29 24.69 15.58
N GLU A 306 -0.17 23.49 15.93
CA GLU A 306 0.66 22.28 15.89
C GLU A 306 0.06 21.22 14.97
N PHE A 307 0.95 20.55 14.24
CA PHE A 307 0.66 19.35 13.47
C PHE A 307 1.50 18.22 14.08
N PRO A 308 0.89 17.36 14.92
CA PRO A 308 1.63 16.30 15.60
C PRO A 308 2.11 15.24 14.61
N ASP A 309 1.29 14.91 13.61
CA ASP A 309 1.53 13.79 12.71
C ASP A 309 1.41 14.23 11.24
N ILE A 310 2.54 14.31 10.56
CA ILE A 310 2.67 14.51 9.11
C ILE A 310 3.42 13.29 8.56
N ASP A 311 2.68 12.32 8.04
CA ASP A 311 3.24 11.08 7.50
C ASP A 311 2.59 10.68 6.16
N GLY A 312 2.98 9.53 5.62
CA GLY A 312 2.43 9.00 4.36
C GLY A 312 1.07 8.32 4.50
N THR A 313 0.51 8.23 5.71
CA THR A 313 -0.72 7.50 6.04
C THR A 313 -1.93 8.42 6.23
N CYS A 314 -1.71 9.70 6.48
CA CYS A 314 -2.77 10.67 6.70
C CYS A 314 -3.62 11.02 5.45
N ASP A 315 -3.29 10.51 4.25
CA ASP A 315 -4.07 10.64 3.00
C ASP A 315 -4.57 12.07 2.70
N GLY A 316 -3.78 13.07 3.09
CA GLY A 316 -4.08 14.49 2.93
C GLY A 316 -5.02 15.10 3.97
N GLU A 317 -5.38 14.35 5.02
CA GLU A 317 -6.10 14.83 6.19
C GLU A 317 -5.14 14.96 7.38
N TYR A 318 -4.63 16.18 7.61
CA TYR A 318 -3.72 16.43 8.74
C TYR A 318 -4.48 16.89 9.98
N GLU A 319 -4.18 16.27 11.12
CA GLU A 319 -4.71 16.72 12.40
C GLU A 319 -4.02 18.01 12.82
N MET A 320 -4.80 19.02 13.22
CA MET A 320 -4.27 20.26 13.77
C MET A 320 -4.66 20.35 15.23
N THR A 321 -3.66 20.44 16.10
CA THR A 321 -3.82 20.50 17.54
C THR A 321 -3.24 21.81 18.08
N ASN A 322 -3.49 22.06 19.38
CA ASN A 322 -2.89 23.17 20.13
C ASN A 322 -3.00 24.55 19.47
N TYR A 323 -4.15 24.81 18.83
CA TYR A 323 -4.48 26.14 18.32
C TYR A 323 -4.57 27.15 19.47
N THR A 324 -3.67 28.12 19.46
CA THR A 324 -3.61 29.19 20.46
C THR A 324 -3.50 30.55 19.79
N VAL A 325 -4.11 31.56 20.42
CA VAL A 325 -4.05 32.95 19.97
C VAL A 325 -3.35 33.77 21.07
N LYS A 326 -2.21 34.36 20.75
CA LYS A 326 -1.36 35.10 21.69
C LYS A 326 -1.79 36.56 21.81
N SER A 327 -2.07 37.22 20.68
CA SER A 327 -2.64 38.57 20.65
C SER A 327 -3.93 38.58 19.84
N VAL A 328 -4.99 39.06 20.47
CA VAL A 328 -6.17 39.58 19.78
C VAL A 328 -6.15 41.07 20.08
N GLY A 329 -6.15 41.94 19.07
CA GLY A 329 -6.31 43.38 19.29
C GLY A 329 -7.59 43.70 20.07
N THR A 330 -7.91 44.99 20.25
CA THR A 330 -9.02 45.49 21.10
C THR A 330 -10.43 44.91 20.77
N ALA A 331 -10.60 44.15 19.70
CA ALA A 331 -11.84 43.51 19.25
C ALA A 331 -12.06 42.06 19.75
N GLY A 332 -11.84 41.80 21.05
CA GLY A 332 -11.71 40.46 21.66
C GLY A 332 -12.85 39.44 21.51
N GLY A 333 -14.00 39.82 20.94
CA GLY A 333 -15.15 38.92 20.69
C GLY A 333 -15.36 38.61 19.20
N ALA A 334 -15.49 39.63 18.36
CA ALA A 334 -15.71 39.48 16.92
C ALA A 334 -14.51 38.86 16.20
N ALA A 335 -13.29 39.20 16.64
CA ALA A 335 -12.06 38.63 16.09
C ALA A 335 -11.95 37.12 16.34
N LYS A 336 -12.50 36.60 17.45
CA LYS A 336 -12.47 35.16 17.74
C LYS A 336 -13.29 34.36 16.73
N HIS A 337 -14.49 34.83 16.38
CA HIS A 337 -15.32 34.17 15.38
C HIS A 337 -14.68 34.21 13.98
N LEU A 338 -14.00 35.30 13.65
CA LEU A 338 -13.24 35.41 12.40
C LEU A 338 -12.10 34.38 12.37
N LEU A 339 -11.29 34.34 13.42
CA LEU A 339 -10.15 33.44 13.56
C LEU A 339 -10.59 31.96 13.58
N ASP A 340 -11.67 31.63 14.30
CA ASP A 340 -12.19 30.27 14.31
C ASP A 340 -12.67 29.83 12.92
N ARG A 341 -13.25 30.73 12.13
CA ARG A 341 -13.76 30.41 10.78
C ARG A 341 -12.66 30.34 9.73
N PHE A 342 -11.75 31.30 9.70
CA PHE A 342 -10.80 31.50 8.60
C PHE A 342 -9.37 31.02 8.90
N VAL A 343 -9.07 30.72 10.17
CA VAL A 343 -7.75 30.21 10.57
C VAL A 343 -7.88 28.78 11.10
N LYS A 344 -8.80 28.55 12.06
CA LYS A 344 -8.90 27.25 12.73
C LYS A 344 -9.64 26.20 11.91
N ASN A 345 -10.84 26.53 11.42
CA ASN A 345 -11.74 25.56 10.78
C ASN A 345 -11.73 25.62 9.24
N GLY A 346 -10.90 26.48 8.65
CA GLY A 346 -10.80 26.61 7.20
C GLY A 346 -9.79 27.69 6.81
N GLY A 347 -9.79 28.08 5.54
CA GLY A 347 -8.95 29.17 5.03
C GLY A 347 -7.46 28.82 5.15
N LEU A 348 -6.79 29.35 6.18
CA LEU A 348 -5.38 29.02 6.44
C LEU A 348 -5.17 27.52 6.63
N ARG A 349 -6.04 26.83 7.37
CA ARG A 349 -5.94 25.37 7.56
C ARG A 349 -5.96 24.62 6.23
N ASP A 350 -6.82 25.05 5.31
CA ASP A 350 -6.97 24.41 4.00
C ASP A 350 -5.74 24.66 3.13
N VAL A 351 -5.22 25.89 3.14
CA VAL A 351 -3.98 26.25 2.43
C VAL A 351 -2.77 25.48 2.98
N LEU A 352 -2.65 25.33 4.30
CA LEU A 352 -1.59 24.53 4.93
C LEU A 352 -1.69 23.06 4.52
N THR A 353 -2.91 22.51 4.52
CA THR A 353 -3.18 21.14 4.08
C THR A 353 -2.78 20.94 2.62
N GLU A 354 -3.12 21.89 1.75
CA GLU A 354 -2.71 21.90 0.34
C GLU A 354 -1.19 21.94 0.19
N LYS A 355 -0.50 22.81 0.92
CA LYS A 355 0.97 22.91 0.89
C LYS A 355 1.65 21.62 1.36
N LEU A 356 1.11 20.96 2.39
CA LEU A 356 1.60 19.66 2.84
C LEU A 356 1.40 18.57 1.77
N ASN A 357 0.27 18.57 1.07
CA ASN A 357 -0.01 17.64 -0.03
C ASN A 357 0.89 17.88 -1.26
N GLU A 358 1.10 19.14 -1.62
CA GLU A 358 2.05 19.54 -2.67
C GLU A 358 3.47 19.06 -2.33
N TRP A 359 3.89 19.27 -1.09
CA TRP A 359 5.18 18.81 -0.60
C TRP A 359 5.28 17.27 -0.60
N ALA A 360 4.25 16.55 -0.16
CA ALA A 360 4.23 15.09 -0.19
C ALA A 360 4.37 14.54 -1.62
N THR A 361 3.74 15.21 -2.59
CA THR A 361 3.87 14.89 -4.02
C THR A 361 5.29 15.18 -4.53
N LEU A 362 5.88 16.30 -4.13
CA LEU A 362 7.27 16.65 -4.44
C LEU A 362 8.24 15.60 -3.85
N PHE A 363 8.03 15.18 -2.60
CA PHE A 363 8.84 14.16 -1.92
C PHE A 363 8.83 12.84 -2.70
N GLN A 364 7.67 12.43 -3.22
CA GLN A 364 7.52 11.23 -4.05
C GLN A 364 8.17 11.36 -5.44
N SER A 365 8.42 12.59 -5.93
CA SER A 365 9.07 12.82 -7.23
C SER A 365 10.61 12.82 -7.16
N THR A 366 11.18 12.89 -5.96
CA THR A 366 12.62 12.83 -5.70
C THR A 366 13.16 11.41 -5.80
#